data_AF-A0A5J4REU7-F1
#
_entry.id   AF-A0A5J4REU7-F1
#
_cell.length_a   1.000
_cell.length_b   1.000
_cell.length_c   1.000
_cell.angle_alpha   90.00
_cell.angle_beta   90.00
_cell.angle_gamma   90.00
#
_symmetry.space_group_name_H-M   'P 1'
#
loop_
_entity.id
_entity.type
_entity.pdbx_description
1 polymer ?
#
loop_
_entity_poly.entity_id
_entity_poly.type
_entity_poly.pdbx_seq_one_letter_code
_entity_poly.pdbx_strand_id
1 'polypeptide(L)'
;MNRKEIIKQLQSKTGNSNVSLPAWIDFEIHEGVLLVGISLEGIFKNMQEDDSAFEGWAICLKAWMPELIKRVQISWNALVPEGEQKLHYNRFKYRVWKFVQNYEWTITNSDSFDNYDISNCVMNFPKKEAQEKAENIESTMERDYVSAHCSEYDVINHQLPVGVFDKKVSALNRVFPGGNSQIDIWAMKDDVLHIFELKDKNNKKVGIISELMFYVNIMDDLMTHYINYPEDAKKIKLKVLSKGNKYVKRNMFASKHIGIEVNIKFWITLLHSFKNA
;
A
#
# COMPACT_ATOMS: atom_id res chain seq x y z
N MET A 1 -2.61 -20.81 -20.84
CA MET A 1 -1.27 -20.25 -21.00
C MET A 1 -0.50 -20.40 -19.71
N ASN A 2 0.63 -21.07 -19.76
CA ASN A 2 1.52 -21.24 -18.62
C ASN A 2 2.44 -20.01 -18.45
N ARG A 3 3.18 -19.96 -17.34
CA ARG A 3 4.15 -18.90 -17.00
C ARG A 3 5.08 -18.50 -18.15
N LYS A 4 5.64 -19.46 -18.90
CA LYS A 4 6.58 -19.17 -20.00
C LYS A 4 5.89 -18.44 -21.14
N GLU A 5 4.66 -18.81 -21.45
CA GLU A 5 3.85 -18.16 -22.49
C GLU A 5 3.43 -16.75 -22.07
N ILE A 6 3.08 -16.55 -20.79
CA ILE A 6 2.78 -15.23 -20.23
C ILE A 6 3.99 -14.30 -20.37
N ILE A 7 5.19 -14.77 -20.00
CA ILE A 7 6.43 -13.98 -20.14
C ILE A 7 6.65 -13.59 -21.61
N LYS A 8 6.51 -14.52 -22.55
CA LYS A 8 6.65 -14.22 -23.99
C LYS A 8 5.65 -13.17 -24.47
N GLN A 9 4.40 -13.26 -24.02
CA GLN A 9 3.37 -12.26 -24.34
C GLN A 9 3.74 -10.89 -23.78
N LEU A 10 4.17 -10.80 -22.51
CA LEU A 10 4.63 -9.55 -21.92
C LEU A 10 5.83 -8.96 -22.64
N GLN A 11 6.85 -9.78 -22.95
CA GLN A 11 8.03 -9.33 -23.69
C GLN A 11 7.62 -8.75 -25.05
N SER A 12 6.70 -9.40 -25.76
CA SER A 12 6.19 -8.93 -27.05
C SER A 12 5.39 -7.62 -26.92
N LYS A 13 4.54 -7.48 -25.90
CA LYS A 13 3.68 -6.31 -25.70
C LYS A 13 4.44 -5.09 -25.19
N THR A 14 5.43 -5.32 -24.32
CA THR A 14 6.23 -4.25 -23.70
C THR A 14 7.47 -3.88 -24.52
N GLY A 15 7.90 -4.72 -25.46
CA GLY A 15 9.19 -4.57 -26.15
C GLY A 15 10.41 -4.85 -25.26
N ASN A 16 10.23 -5.31 -24.02
CA ASN A 16 11.30 -5.56 -23.07
C ASN A 16 11.56 -7.06 -22.92
N SER A 17 12.67 -7.54 -23.48
CA SER A 17 13.07 -8.96 -23.39
C SER A 17 13.47 -9.40 -21.98
N ASN A 18 13.74 -8.48 -21.06
CA ASN A 18 14.20 -8.77 -19.70
C ASN A 18 13.06 -8.85 -18.69
N VAL A 19 11.79 -8.80 -19.13
CA VAL A 19 10.65 -8.99 -18.24
C VAL A 19 10.73 -10.37 -17.59
N SER A 20 10.60 -10.37 -16.27
CA SER A 20 10.49 -11.57 -15.45
C SER A 20 9.26 -11.47 -14.55
N LEU A 21 8.76 -12.63 -14.14
CA LEU A 21 7.72 -12.76 -13.12
C LEU A 21 8.38 -13.17 -11.79
N PRO A 22 7.77 -12.84 -10.64
CA PRO A 22 8.31 -13.13 -9.31
C PRO A 22 8.36 -14.62 -9.01
N ALA A 23 9.30 -15.05 -8.18
CA ALA A 23 9.55 -16.47 -7.90
C ALA A 23 8.44 -17.10 -7.06
N TRP A 24 7.86 -16.35 -6.13
CA TRP A 24 6.91 -16.86 -5.13
C TRP A 24 5.43 -16.58 -5.47
N ILE A 25 5.18 -16.17 -6.71
CA ILE A 25 3.83 -16.05 -7.25
C ILE A 25 3.78 -16.78 -8.59
N ASP A 26 2.90 -17.76 -8.65
CA ASP A 26 2.58 -18.52 -9.85
C ASP A 26 1.46 -17.84 -10.63
N PHE A 27 1.64 -17.82 -11.95
CA PHE A 27 0.69 -17.21 -12.89
C PHE A 27 0.36 -18.18 -14.00
N GLU A 28 -0.93 -18.38 -14.19
CA GLU A 28 -1.48 -19.14 -15.31
C GLU A 28 -2.72 -18.43 -15.84
N ILE A 29 -2.95 -18.50 -17.15
CA ILE A 29 -4.17 -17.96 -17.76
C ILE A 29 -4.96 -19.12 -18.36
N HIS A 30 -6.16 -19.39 -17.86
CA HIS A 30 -7.03 -20.44 -18.35
C HIS A 30 -8.41 -19.84 -18.65
N GLU A 31 -8.90 -20.00 -19.88
CA GLU A 31 -10.27 -19.60 -20.28
C GLU A 31 -10.67 -18.18 -19.85
N GLY A 32 -9.76 -17.21 -20.02
CA GLY A 32 -10.04 -15.82 -19.66
C GLY A 32 -9.81 -15.47 -18.18
N VAL A 33 -9.34 -16.41 -17.36
CA VAL A 33 -9.04 -16.21 -15.93
C VAL A 33 -7.54 -16.26 -15.71
N LEU A 34 -6.98 -15.20 -15.13
CA LEU A 34 -5.62 -15.22 -14.58
C LEU A 34 -5.66 -15.82 -13.18
N LEU A 35 -5.10 -17.02 -13.04
CA LEU A 35 -4.84 -17.68 -11.77
C LEU A 35 -3.57 -17.09 -11.17
N VAL A 36 -3.66 -16.58 -9.94
CA VAL A 36 -2.55 -16.03 -9.16
C VAL A 36 -2.40 -16.87 -7.90
N GLY A 37 -1.38 -17.74 -7.88
CA GLY A 37 -1.06 -18.60 -6.75
C GLY A 37 0.08 -18.01 -5.92
N ILE A 38 -0.16 -17.63 -4.67
CA ILE A 38 0.90 -17.10 -3.78
C ILE A 38 1.38 -18.20 -2.82
N SER A 39 2.70 -18.42 -2.78
CA SER A 39 3.32 -19.35 -1.83
C SER A 39 3.42 -18.75 -0.42
N LEU A 40 3.70 -19.58 0.59
CA LEU A 40 3.90 -19.10 1.96
C LEU A 40 5.09 -18.12 2.05
N GLU A 41 6.16 -18.40 1.31
CA GLU A 41 7.34 -17.53 1.22
C GLU A 41 6.98 -16.15 0.64
N GLY A 42 6.12 -16.10 -0.38
CA GLY A 42 5.62 -14.85 -0.94
C GLY A 42 4.75 -14.06 0.05
N ILE A 43 3.93 -14.76 0.84
CA ILE A 43 3.08 -14.13 1.87
C ILE A 43 3.91 -13.48 2.98
N PHE A 44 5.00 -14.12 3.41
CA PHE A 44 5.82 -13.66 4.54
C PHE A 44 6.83 -12.57 4.20
N LYS A 45 6.99 -12.23 2.92
CA LYS A 45 7.85 -11.14 2.48
C LYS A 45 7.25 -9.76 2.72
N ASN A 46 8.04 -8.71 2.49
CA ASN A 46 7.53 -7.36 2.45
C ASN A 46 6.64 -7.18 1.20
N MET A 47 5.49 -6.54 1.34
CA MET A 47 4.54 -6.31 0.23
C MET A 47 5.12 -5.48 -0.92
N GLN A 48 6.17 -4.69 -0.64
CA GLN A 48 6.94 -3.95 -1.65
C GLN A 48 7.85 -4.84 -2.51
N GLU A 49 8.16 -6.05 -2.07
CA GLU A 49 8.92 -6.99 -2.88
C GLU A 49 8.01 -7.57 -3.96
N ASP A 50 8.53 -7.69 -5.19
CA ASP A 50 7.78 -8.24 -6.33
C ASP A 50 7.23 -9.65 -6.04
N ASP A 51 7.91 -10.40 -5.18
CA ASP A 51 7.51 -11.73 -4.71
C ASP A 51 6.28 -11.76 -3.79
N SER A 52 5.86 -10.62 -3.25
CA SER A 52 4.65 -10.49 -2.42
C SER A 52 3.60 -9.58 -3.07
N ALA A 53 3.92 -8.95 -4.20
CA ALA A 53 3.15 -7.88 -4.84
C ALA A 53 2.00 -8.39 -5.74
N PHE A 54 1.16 -9.30 -5.24
CA PHE A 54 0.16 -9.99 -6.06
C PHE A 54 -0.84 -9.04 -6.73
N GLU A 55 -1.27 -7.98 -6.04
CA GLU A 55 -2.21 -6.99 -6.59
C GLU A 55 -1.57 -6.21 -7.73
N GLY A 56 -0.33 -5.72 -7.53
CA GLY A 56 0.42 -5.01 -8.57
C GLY A 56 0.63 -5.88 -9.81
N TRP A 57 1.01 -7.15 -9.63
CA TRP A 57 1.14 -8.07 -10.76
C TRP A 57 -0.18 -8.37 -11.45
N ALA A 58 -1.26 -8.60 -10.71
CA ALA A 58 -2.58 -8.84 -11.26
C ALA A 58 -3.05 -7.66 -12.13
N ILE A 59 -2.89 -6.42 -11.63
CA ILE A 59 -3.22 -5.20 -12.37
C ILE A 59 -2.36 -5.07 -13.62
N CYS A 60 -1.03 -5.19 -13.49
CA CYS A 60 -0.11 -5.09 -14.62
C CYS A 60 -0.43 -6.11 -15.72
N LEU A 61 -0.60 -7.38 -15.36
CA LEU A 61 -0.92 -8.45 -16.30
C LEU A 61 -2.25 -8.20 -17.01
N LYS A 62 -3.30 -7.85 -16.26
CA LYS A 62 -4.62 -7.55 -16.83
C LYS A 62 -4.59 -6.33 -17.74
N ALA A 63 -3.82 -5.29 -17.41
CA ALA A 63 -3.68 -4.07 -18.21
C ALA A 63 -2.92 -4.33 -19.53
N TRP A 64 -1.91 -5.20 -19.52
CA TRP A 64 -1.15 -5.55 -20.72
C TRP A 64 -1.83 -6.59 -21.62
N MET A 65 -2.73 -7.40 -21.06
CA MET A 65 -3.44 -8.48 -21.76
C MET A 65 -4.96 -8.45 -21.51
N PRO A 66 -5.65 -7.31 -21.70
CA PRO A 66 -7.08 -7.17 -21.39
C PRO A 66 -7.99 -8.05 -22.27
N GLU A 67 -7.51 -8.42 -23.45
CA GLU A 67 -8.17 -9.34 -24.36
C GLU A 67 -8.14 -10.79 -23.83
N LEU A 68 -7.07 -11.18 -23.12
CA LEU A 68 -6.86 -12.52 -22.58
C LEU A 68 -7.35 -12.69 -21.14
N ILE A 69 -7.41 -11.60 -20.36
CA ILE A 69 -7.69 -11.66 -18.91
C ILE A 69 -8.99 -10.90 -18.60
N LYS A 70 -10.07 -11.66 -18.45
CA LYS A 70 -11.38 -11.16 -18.04
C LYS A 70 -11.51 -11.12 -16.53
N ARG A 71 -11.12 -12.20 -15.84
CA ARG A 71 -11.13 -12.29 -14.38
C ARG A 71 -9.75 -12.61 -13.81
N VAL A 72 -9.57 -12.32 -12.54
CA VAL A 72 -8.40 -12.71 -11.76
C VAL A 72 -8.86 -13.53 -10.56
N GLN A 73 -8.24 -14.70 -10.36
CA GLN A 73 -8.51 -15.55 -9.22
C GLN A 73 -7.26 -15.63 -8.35
N ILE A 74 -7.38 -15.16 -7.11
CA ILE A 74 -6.31 -15.23 -6.12
C ILE A 74 -6.44 -16.53 -5.33
N SER A 75 -5.32 -17.22 -5.12
CA SER A 75 -5.25 -18.47 -4.38
C SER A 75 -3.97 -18.58 -3.56
N TRP A 76 -4.08 -19.21 -2.39
CA TRP A 76 -2.94 -19.48 -1.52
C TRP A 76 -3.25 -20.67 -0.60
N ASN A 77 -2.22 -21.21 0.06
CA ASN A 77 -2.40 -22.24 1.08
C ASN A 77 -2.85 -21.61 2.41
N ALA A 78 -3.98 -22.07 2.97
CA ALA A 78 -4.61 -21.52 4.16
C ALA A 78 -3.94 -21.90 5.50
N LEU A 79 -2.66 -22.29 5.49
CA LEU A 79 -1.92 -22.58 6.72
C LEU A 79 -1.79 -21.30 7.56
N VAL A 80 -2.33 -21.30 8.78
CA VAL A 80 -2.21 -20.18 9.70
C VAL A 80 -0.88 -20.26 10.43
N PRO A 81 0.05 -19.31 10.21
CA PRO A 81 1.34 -19.33 10.89
C PRO A 81 1.27 -18.72 12.29
N GLU A 82 2.31 -18.96 13.09
CA GLU A 82 2.49 -18.38 14.43
C GLU A 82 3.55 -17.26 14.43
N GLY A 83 3.69 -16.56 15.56
CA GLY A 83 4.71 -15.53 15.75
C GLY A 83 4.62 -14.36 14.76
N GLU A 84 5.77 -13.84 14.33
CA GLU A 84 5.85 -12.69 13.41
C GLU A 84 5.26 -13.00 12.02
N GLN A 85 5.31 -14.26 11.57
CA GLN A 85 4.68 -14.67 10.30
C GLN A 85 3.16 -14.48 10.31
N LYS A 86 2.52 -14.62 11.48
CA LYS A 86 1.09 -14.32 11.66
C LYS A 86 0.76 -12.88 11.27
N LEU A 87 1.65 -11.94 11.57
CA LEU A 87 1.45 -10.53 11.22
C LEU A 87 1.43 -10.34 9.70
N HIS A 88 2.41 -10.91 9.00
CA HIS A 88 2.46 -10.87 7.54
C HIS A 88 1.24 -11.55 6.90
N TYR A 89 0.84 -12.72 7.43
CA TYR A 89 -0.34 -13.44 6.97
C TYR A 89 -1.63 -12.63 7.16
N ASN A 90 -1.80 -11.98 8.31
CA ASN A 90 -2.92 -11.08 8.57
C ASN A 90 -2.97 -9.91 7.57
N ARG A 91 -1.82 -9.26 7.32
CA ARG A 91 -1.74 -8.17 6.34
C ARG A 91 -2.05 -8.66 4.92
N PHE A 92 -1.58 -9.85 4.56
CA PHE A 92 -1.89 -10.48 3.28
C PHE A 92 -3.39 -10.77 3.14
N LYS A 93 -4.05 -11.33 4.16
CA LYS A 93 -5.51 -11.53 4.15
C LYS A 93 -6.26 -10.21 3.97
N TYR A 94 -5.91 -9.19 4.75
CA TYR A 94 -6.48 -7.86 4.59
C TYR A 94 -6.35 -7.32 3.16
N ARG A 95 -5.15 -7.46 2.57
CA ARG A 95 -4.87 -7.06 1.19
C ARG A 95 -5.75 -7.81 0.18
N VAL A 96 -5.88 -9.13 0.32
CA VAL A 96 -6.77 -9.94 -0.54
C VAL A 96 -8.22 -9.49 -0.40
N TRP A 97 -8.68 -9.29 0.83
CA TRP A 97 -10.04 -8.82 1.12
C TRP A 97 -10.36 -7.51 0.41
N LYS A 98 -9.54 -6.48 0.62
CA LYS A 98 -9.75 -5.17 -0.01
C LYS A 98 -9.58 -5.24 -1.53
N PHE A 99 -8.65 -6.05 -2.05
CA PHE A 99 -8.50 -6.24 -3.49
C PHE A 99 -9.77 -6.86 -4.12
N VAL A 100 -10.36 -7.87 -3.46
CA VAL A 100 -11.62 -8.49 -3.89
C VAL A 100 -12.78 -7.50 -3.83
N GLN A 101 -12.85 -6.67 -2.79
CA GLN A 101 -13.88 -5.64 -2.68
C GLN A 101 -13.75 -4.54 -3.72
N ASN A 102 -12.52 -4.10 -4.02
CA ASN A 102 -12.28 -2.95 -4.90
C ASN A 102 -12.47 -3.28 -6.39
N TYR A 103 -12.41 -4.56 -6.77
CA TYR A 103 -12.38 -4.96 -8.18
C TYR A 103 -13.33 -6.12 -8.46
N GLU A 104 -14.49 -5.83 -9.08
CA GLU A 104 -15.51 -6.83 -9.44
C GLU A 104 -15.00 -7.99 -10.33
N TRP A 105 -13.90 -7.75 -11.06
CA TRP A 105 -13.25 -8.75 -11.91
C TRP A 105 -12.32 -9.69 -11.12
N THR A 106 -12.22 -9.55 -9.80
CA THR A 106 -11.40 -10.41 -8.94
C THR A 106 -12.27 -11.35 -8.11
N ILE A 107 -11.74 -12.54 -7.86
CA ILE A 107 -12.34 -13.55 -6.98
C ILE A 107 -11.23 -14.25 -6.20
N THR A 108 -11.61 -14.97 -5.15
CA THR A 108 -10.74 -15.88 -4.40
C THR A 108 -11.29 -17.30 -4.50
N ASN A 109 -10.43 -18.31 -4.41
CA ASN A 109 -10.82 -19.73 -4.39
C ASN A 109 -11.24 -20.24 -3.01
N SER A 110 -11.16 -19.39 -1.97
CA SER A 110 -11.48 -19.78 -0.61
C SER A 110 -12.95 -19.50 -0.34
N ASP A 111 -13.78 -20.55 -0.38
CA ASP A 111 -15.19 -20.55 0.06
C ASP A 111 -15.36 -20.06 1.53
N SER A 112 -14.26 -20.03 2.27
CA SER A 112 -14.16 -19.62 3.68
C SER A 112 -13.52 -18.25 3.89
N PHE A 113 -13.23 -17.50 2.83
CA PHE A 113 -12.73 -16.14 2.97
C PHE A 113 -13.88 -15.19 3.30
N ASP A 114 -14.49 -15.40 4.47
CA ASP A 114 -15.32 -14.41 5.13
C ASP A 114 -14.47 -13.16 5.36
N ASN A 115 -15.08 -11.99 5.16
CA ASN A 115 -14.46 -10.67 5.30
C ASN A 115 -13.40 -10.67 6.42
N TYR A 116 -12.16 -10.33 6.09
CA TYR A 116 -11.11 -10.21 7.10
C TYR A 116 -11.40 -8.97 7.97
N ASP A 117 -12.19 -9.18 9.02
CA ASP A 117 -12.74 -8.10 9.82
C ASP A 117 -11.68 -7.51 10.76
N ILE A 118 -11.35 -6.24 10.51
CA ILE A 118 -10.47 -5.44 11.37
C ILE A 118 -11.23 -4.36 12.13
N SER A 119 -12.57 -4.39 12.18
CA SER A 119 -13.39 -3.32 12.78
C SER A 119 -13.10 -3.03 14.26
N ASN A 120 -12.61 -4.03 14.99
CA ASN A 120 -12.18 -3.88 16.39
C ASN A 120 -10.74 -3.38 16.56
N CYS A 121 -10.02 -3.19 15.45
CA CYS A 121 -8.65 -2.71 15.45
C CYS A 121 -8.61 -1.18 15.52
N VAL A 122 -7.45 -0.69 15.92
CA VAL A 122 -7.12 0.73 15.93
C VAL A 122 -5.86 0.98 15.12
N MET A 123 -5.83 2.13 14.43
CA MET A 123 -4.62 2.61 13.77
C MET A 123 -3.79 3.45 14.74
N ASN A 124 -2.46 3.31 14.73
CA ASN A 124 -1.60 4.24 15.47
C ASN A 124 -1.67 5.65 14.88
N PHE A 125 -1.09 6.61 15.59
CA PHE A 125 -1.19 8.02 15.25
C PHE A 125 0.08 8.77 15.66
N PRO A 126 0.36 9.96 15.08
CA PRO A 126 1.53 10.74 15.46
C PRO A 126 1.52 11.14 16.94
N LYS A 127 2.52 10.69 17.71
CA LYS A 127 2.66 11.02 19.15
C LYS A 127 3.68 12.11 19.44
N LYS A 128 4.64 12.29 18.55
CA LYS A 128 5.77 13.23 18.66
C LYS A 128 6.14 13.75 17.28
N GLU A 129 6.95 14.79 17.27
CA GLU A 129 7.58 15.27 16.05
C GLU A 129 8.52 14.24 15.45
N ALA A 130 8.65 14.29 14.13
CA ALA A 130 9.71 13.58 13.43
C ALA A 130 11.07 14.04 13.96
N GLN A 131 12.06 13.16 13.92
CA GLN A 131 13.42 13.54 14.33
C GLN A 131 13.93 14.70 13.47
N GLU A 132 14.76 15.58 14.03
CA GLU A 132 15.29 16.73 13.27
C GLU A 132 16.28 16.32 12.16
N LYS A 133 17.02 15.23 12.37
CA LYS A 133 18.01 14.72 11.41
C LYS A 133 17.40 13.63 10.53
N ALA A 134 17.62 13.73 9.22
CA ALA A 134 17.34 12.64 8.30
C ALA A 134 18.34 11.50 8.53
N GLU A 135 17.84 10.27 8.60
CA GLU A 135 18.68 9.08 8.86
C GLU A 135 19.35 8.56 7.58
N ASN A 136 18.79 8.87 6.41
CA ASN A 136 19.30 8.46 5.10
C ASN A 136 18.92 9.45 3.98
N ILE A 137 19.36 9.17 2.76
CA ILE A 137 19.12 10.02 1.58
C ILE A 137 17.64 10.10 1.21
N GLU A 138 16.88 9.01 1.36
CA GLU A 138 15.44 8.94 1.07
C GLU A 138 14.66 9.86 2.03
N SER A 139 14.93 9.77 3.33
CA SER A 139 14.38 10.69 4.34
C SER A 139 14.80 12.15 4.14
N THR A 140 15.92 12.41 3.46
CA THR A 140 16.34 13.78 3.10
C THR A 140 15.52 14.26 1.91
N MET A 141 15.36 13.42 0.88
CA MET A 141 14.54 13.71 -0.30
C MET A 141 13.07 13.93 0.05
N GLU A 142 12.51 13.14 0.98
CA GLU A 142 11.15 13.34 1.48
C GLU A 142 10.98 14.74 2.10
N ARG A 143 11.93 15.15 2.95
CA ARG A 143 11.90 16.47 3.60
C ARG A 143 12.06 17.61 2.61
N ASP A 144 12.96 17.45 1.64
CA ASP A 144 13.17 18.44 0.57
C ASP A 144 11.90 18.59 -0.27
N TYR A 145 11.23 17.47 -0.59
CA TYR A 145 9.97 17.48 -1.31
C TYR A 145 8.87 18.17 -0.50
N VAL A 146 8.69 17.83 0.78
CA VAL A 146 7.72 18.47 1.68
C VAL A 146 7.97 19.98 1.78
N SER A 147 9.23 20.39 1.93
CA SER A 147 9.64 21.80 2.02
C SER A 147 9.32 22.55 0.73
N ALA A 148 9.68 21.98 -0.42
CA ALA A 148 9.49 22.61 -1.72
C ALA A 148 8.01 22.80 -2.10
N HIS A 149 7.11 21.93 -1.63
CA HIS A 149 5.69 21.95 -1.99
C HIS A 149 4.78 22.40 -0.84
N CYS A 150 5.33 22.94 0.26
CA CYS A 150 4.55 23.28 1.45
C CYS A 150 3.49 24.38 1.25
N SER A 151 3.63 25.19 0.20
CA SER A 151 2.67 26.22 -0.19
C SER A 151 1.57 25.73 -1.13
N GLU A 152 1.70 24.53 -1.71
CA GLU A 152 0.76 24.00 -2.71
C GLU A 152 -0.45 23.27 -2.11
N TYR A 153 -0.35 22.89 -0.83
CA TYR A 153 -1.31 22.09 -0.07
C TYR A 153 -1.70 22.80 1.23
N ASP A 154 -2.89 22.52 1.77
CA ASP A 154 -3.33 23.05 3.07
C ASP A 154 -2.37 22.59 4.18
N VAL A 155 -2.00 21.32 4.08
CA VAL A 155 -0.96 20.70 4.87
C VAL A 155 -0.23 19.64 4.05
N ILE A 156 1.07 19.54 4.22
CA ILE A 156 1.90 18.46 3.72
C ILE A 156 2.88 18.09 4.82
N ASN A 157 3.13 16.79 4.98
CA ASN A 157 4.08 16.29 5.95
C ASN A 157 4.61 14.92 5.50
N HIS A 158 5.59 14.40 6.25
CA HIS A 158 6.13 13.07 6.03
C HIS A 158 5.76 12.13 7.19
N GLN A 159 5.95 10.83 6.96
CA GLN A 159 5.92 9.80 8.00
C GLN A 159 4.60 9.68 8.78
N LEU A 160 3.47 9.54 8.07
CA LEU A 160 2.15 9.33 8.71
C LEU A 160 2.02 7.89 9.20
N PRO A 161 1.88 7.63 10.51
CA PRO A 161 1.76 6.27 11.03
C PRO A 161 0.48 5.57 10.56
N VAL A 162 0.63 4.33 10.09
CA VAL A 162 -0.46 3.46 9.60
C VAL A 162 -0.40 2.03 10.17
N GLY A 163 0.23 1.88 11.32
CA GLY A 163 0.31 0.59 12.02
C GLY A 163 -1.04 0.20 12.61
N VAL A 164 -1.44 -1.06 12.45
CA VAL A 164 -2.75 -1.57 12.89
C VAL A 164 -2.60 -2.50 14.09
N PHE A 165 -3.43 -2.29 15.10
CA PHE A 165 -3.36 -2.96 16.39
C PHE A 165 -4.73 -3.43 16.87
N ASP A 166 -4.79 -4.57 17.54
CA ASP A 166 -6.01 -5.06 18.19
C ASP A 166 -6.34 -4.18 19.39
N LYS A 167 -7.42 -3.39 19.28
CA LYS A 167 -8.02 -2.49 20.29
C LYS A 167 -7.13 -1.38 20.87
N LYS A 168 -5.82 -1.59 21.01
CA LYS A 168 -4.87 -0.72 21.68
C LYS A 168 -3.49 -0.82 21.05
N VAL A 169 -2.85 0.33 20.85
CA VAL A 169 -1.48 0.41 20.33
C VAL A 169 -0.49 -0.14 21.36
N SER A 170 0.07 -1.31 21.09
CA SER A 170 1.18 -1.94 21.82
C SER A 170 1.89 -2.99 20.98
N ALA A 171 3.13 -3.36 21.33
CA ALA A 171 3.87 -4.39 20.58
C ALA A 171 3.15 -5.75 20.56
N LEU A 172 2.48 -6.11 21.67
CA LEU A 172 1.74 -7.37 21.80
C LEU A 172 0.45 -7.40 20.97
N ASN A 173 -0.12 -6.24 20.67
CA ASN A 173 -1.39 -6.13 19.98
C ASN A 173 -1.21 -5.87 18.47
N ARG A 174 -0.02 -5.99 17.91
CA ARG A 174 0.18 -5.80 16.46
C ARG A 174 -0.66 -6.79 15.68
N VAL A 175 -1.37 -6.29 14.67
CA VAL A 175 -2.15 -7.13 13.73
C VAL A 175 -1.37 -7.33 12.45
N PHE A 176 -0.69 -6.29 11.98
CA PHE A 176 0.17 -6.27 10.79
C PHE A 176 1.65 -6.11 11.17
N PRO A 177 2.60 -6.48 10.29
CA PRO A 177 4.02 -6.26 10.55
C PRO A 177 4.32 -4.76 10.51
N GLY A 178 5.44 -4.36 11.10
CA GLY A 178 5.84 -2.96 11.11
C GLY A 178 4.91 -2.11 11.98
N GLY A 179 5.00 -2.24 13.31
CA GLY A 179 4.27 -1.34 14.23
C GLY A 179 4.58 0.16 14.04
N ASN A 180 5.62 0.47 13.25
CA ASN A 180 6.04 1.80 12.83
C ASN A 180 5.87 2.02 11.30
N SER A 181 5.07 1.21 10.59
CA SER A 181 4.75 1.47 9.19
C SER A 181 4.17 2.86 9.03
N GLN A 182 4.63 3.56 7.99
CA GLN A 182 4.32 4.96 7.76
C GLN A 182 4.08 5.16 6.27
N ILE A 183 3.14 6.03 5.92
CA ILE A 183 3.10 6.65 4.61
C ILE A 183 4.22 7.68 4.58
N ASP A 184 5.13 7.55 3.62
CA ASP A 184 6.36 8.35 3.54
C ASP A 184 6.04 9.83 3.41
N ILE A 185 5.17 10.22 2.48
CA ILE A 185 4.72 11.61 2.32
C ILE A 185 3.21 11.64 2.10
N TRP A 186 2.55 12.59 2.76
CA TRP A 186 1.12 12.83 2.63
C TRP A 186 0.81 14.32 2.62
N ALA A 187 -0.25 14.70 1.92
CA ALA A 187 -0.75 16.05 1.93
C ALA A 187 -2.27 16.08 1.95
N MET A 188 -2.84 17.19 2.38
CA MET A 188 -4.27 17.47 2.27
C MET A 188 -4.45 18.73 1.47
N LYS A 189 -5.40 18.68 0.54
CA LYS A 189 -5.84 19.83 -0.25
C LYS A 189 -7.30 19.62 -0.63
N ASP A 190 -8.13 20.62 -0.38
CA ASP A 190 -9.55 20.61 -0.77
C ASP A 190 -10.29 19.33 -0.31
N ASP A 191 -10.05 18.92 0.95
CA ASP A 191 -10.58 17.68 1.56
C ASP A 191 -10.18 16.38 0.82
N VAL A 192 -9.07 16.40 0.08
CA VAL A 192 -8.45 15.21 -0.53
C VAL A 192 -7.12 14.89 0.14
N LEU A 193 -6.96 13.64 0.58
CA LEU A 193 -5.70 13.08 1.05
C LEU A 193 -4.86 12.64 -0.15
N HIS A 194 -3.75 13.34 -0.39
CA HIS A 194 -2.74 12.94 -1.36
C HIS A 194 -1.69 12.08 -0.68
N ILE A 195 -1.45 10.87 -1.20
CA ILE A 195 -0.39 9.95 -0.76
C ILE A 195 0.70 9.97 -1.81
N PHE A 196 1.95 10.21 -1.41
CA PHE A 196 3.09 10.22 -2.32
C PHE A 196 4.08 9.13 -1.98
N GLU A 197 4.52 8.43 -3.02
CA GLU A 197 5.73 7.63 -2.96
C GLU A 197 6.77 8.21 -3.91
N LEU A 198 7.99 8.41 -3.40
CA LEU A 198 9.15 8.74 -4.21
C LEU A 198 9.93 7.46 -4.51
N LYS A 199 10.28 7.23 -5.79
CA LYS A 199 11.18 6.14 -6.17
C LYS A 199 12.30 6.65 -7.07
N ASP A 200 13.50 6.09 -6.87
CA ASP A 200 14.59 6.22 -7.84
C ASP A 200 14.13 5.70 -9.20
N LYS A 201 14.47 6.40 -10.30
CA LYS A 201 14.09 6.00 -11.67
C LYS A 201 14.45 4.55 -12.04
N ASN A 202 15.43 3.95 -11.39
CA ASN A 202 15.90 2.59 -11.63
C ASN A 202 15.17 1.58 -10.73
N ASN A 203 14.49 2.03 -9.67
CA ASN A 203 13.68 1.20 -8.79
C ASN A 203 12.24 1.13 -9.33
N LYS A 204 12.02 0.24 -10.30
CA LYS A 204 10.72 0.03 -10.98
C LYS A 204 9.99 -1.22 -10.49
N LYS A 205 10.10 -1.53 -9.20
CA LYS A 205 9.45 -2.71 -8.62
C LYS A 205 7.93 -2.56 -8.68
N VAL A 206 7.24 -3.64 -9.02
CA VAL A 206 5.77 -3.71 -9.10
C VAL A 206 5.16 -3.58 -7.70
N GLY A 207 5.90 -3.97 -6.66
CA GLY A 207 5.44 -3.90 -5.28
C GLY A 207 5.03 -2.52 -4.78
N ILE A 208 5.43 -1.43 -5.45
CA ILE A 208 4.93 -0.11 -5.08
C ILE A 208 3.41 0.02 -5.28
N ILE A 209 2.86 -0.64 -6.29
CA ILE A 209 1.41 -0.60 -6.55
C ILE A 209 0.68 -1.27 -5.37
N SER A 210 1.17 -2.42 -4.92
CA SER A 210 0.60 -3.14 -3.77
C SER A 210 0.69 -2.34 -2.47
N GLU A 211 1.79 -1.64 -2.23
CA GLU A 211 1.95 -0.76 -1.08
C GLU A 211 0.98 0.42 -1.09
N LEU A 212 0.87 1.12 -2.22
CA LEU A 212 -0.05 2.25 -2.36
C LEU A 212 -1.50 1.82 -2.18
N MET A 213 -1.88 0.66 -2.73
CA MET A 213 -3.22 0.10 -2.46
C MET A 213 -3.41 -0.21 -0.98
N PHE A 214 -2.41 -0.76 -0.29
CA PHE A 214 -2.51 -0.97 1.15
C PHE A 214 -2.75 0.36 1.90
N TYR A 215 -1.99 1.41 1.56
CA TYR A 215 -2.15 2.73 2.17
C TYR A 215 -3.52 3.35 1.87
N VAL A 216 -3.99 3.32 0.63
CA VAL A 216 -5.33 3.81 0.29
C VAL A 216 -6.40 3.07 1.07
N ASN A 217 -6.33 1.73 1.09
CA ASN A 217 -7.33 0.92 1.76
C ASN A 217 -7.38 1.16 3.26
N ILE A 218 -6.23 1.24 3.94
CA ILE A 218 -6.22 1.43 5.40
C ILE A 218 -6.62 2.85 5.79
N MET A 219 -6.30 3.83 4.96
CA MET A 219 -6.74 5.21 5.15
C MET A 219 -8.24 5.35 4.88
N ASP A 220 -8.77 4.68 3.85
CA ASP A 220 -10.22 4.59 3.58
C ASP A 220 -10.97 3.99 4.77
N ASP A 221 -10.49 2.87 5.32
CA ASP A 221 -11.08 2.24 6.51
C ASP A 221 -11.05 3.17 7.74
N LEU A 222 -10.01 4.00 7.88
CA LEU A 222 -9.95 5.03 8.93
C LEU A 222 -10.98 6.15 8.69
N MET A 223 -11.05 6.67 7.47
CA MET A 223 -11.90 7.81 7.12
C MET A 223 -13.39 7.47 7.12
N THR A 224 -13.72 6.22 6.83
CA THR A 224 -15.08 5.67 6.91
C THR A 224 -15.46 5.18 8.31
N HIS A 225 -14.55 5.31 9.28
CA HIS A 225 -14.70 4.82 10.66
C HIS A 225 -14.90 3.30 10.79
N TYR A 226 -14.54 2.53 9.75
CA TYR A 226 -14.46 1.08 9.87
C TYR A 226 -13.40 0.69 10.90
N ILE A 227 -12.27 1.40 10.93
CA ILE A 227 -11.34 1.43 12.05
C ILE A 227 -11.19 2.85 12.59
N ASN A 228 -10.66 2.98 13.80
CA ASN A 228 -10.49 4.29 14.44
C ASN A 228 -9.10 4.46 15.02
N TYR A 229 -8.71 5.70 15.28
CA TYR A 229 -7.60 5.96 16.18
C TYR A 229 -7.95 5.55 17.62
N PRO A 230 -6.97 5.15 18.44
CA PRO A 230 -7.21 4.77 19.83
C PRO A 230 -7.66 5.98 20.68
N GLU A 231 -8.42 5.70 21.74
CA GLU A 231 -8.98 6.74 22.63
C GLU A 231 -7.91 7.65 23.28
N ASP A 232 -6.69 7.15 23.49
CA ASP A 232 -5.58 7.95 24.03
C ASP A 232 -5.14 9.06 23.07
N ALA A 233 -5.46 8.97 21.79
CA ALA A 233 -5.14 10.00 20.82
C ALA A 233 -5.85 11.33 21.09
N LYS A 234 -7.05 11.29 21.66
CA LYS A 234 -7.79 12.49 22.09
C LYS A 234 -7.01 13.27 23.16
N LYS A 235 -6.16 12.61 23.95
CA LYS A 235 -5.43 13.18 25.10
C LYS A 235 -4.15 13.95 24.73
N ILE A 236 -3.62 13.83 23.51
CA ILE A 236 -2.36 14.50 23.13
C ILE A 236 -2.54 16.03 23.03
N LYS A 237 -1.67 16.81 23.68
CA LYS A 237 -1.75 18.28 23.61
C LYS A 237 -1.32 18.80 22.24
N LEU A 238 -2.20 19.56 21.56
CA LEU A 238 -1.90 20.17 20.25
C LEU A 238 -0.62 20.99 20.24
N LYS A 239 -0.26 21.65 21.36
CA LYS A 239 0.95 22.49 21.45
C LYS A 239 2.25 21.72 21.17
N VAL A 240 2.26 20.40 21.32
CA VAL A 240 3.44 19.53 21.17
C VAL A 240 3.58 19.01 19.73
N LEU A 241 2.61 19.31 18.85
CA LEU A 241 2.52 18.76 17.50
C LEU A 241 2.86 19.81 16.42
N SER A 242 3.46 19.38 15.31
CA SER A 242 3.65 20.15 14.07
C SER A 242 2.33 20.50 13.44
N LYS A 243 2.38 21.42 12.47
CA LYS A 243 1.22 21.79 11.65
C LYS A 243 0.53 20.54 11.06
N GLY A 244 1.31 19.61 10.51
CA GLY A 244 0.86 18.30 10.02
C GLY A 244 0.11 17.49 11.07
N ASN A 245 0.77 17.18 12.18
CA ASN A 245 0.21 16.37 13.25
C ASN A 245 -1.02 17.01 13.92
N LYS A 246 -1.06 18.34 14.03
CA LYS A 246 -2.24 19.09 14.48
C LYS A 246 -3.42 18.92 13.52
N TYR A 247 -3.17 18.90 12.22
CA TYR A 247 -4.22 18.70 11.21
C TYR A 247 -4.82 17.31 11.32
N VAL A 248 -4.00 16.25 11.34
CA VAL A 248 -4.46 14.86 11.54
C VAL A 248 -5.37 14.80 12.76
N LYS A 249 -4.91 15.34 13.89
CA LYS A 249 -5.68 15.36 15.13
C LYS A 249 -7.03 16.08 15.01
N ARG A 250 -7.12 17.16 14.23
CA ARG A 250 -8.34 17.97 14.12
C ARG A 250 -9.34 17.42 13.11
N ASN A 251 -8.85 16.93 11.96
CA ASN A 251 -9.69 16.68 10.79
C ASN A 251 -9.92 15.19 10.53
N MET A 252 -8.88 14.35 10.64
CA MET A 252 -9.05 12.90 10.45
C MET A 252 -9.80 12.23 11.61
N PHE A 253 -9.88 12.89 12.78
CA PHE A 253 -10.74 12.45 13.88
C PHE A 253 -12.21 12.88 13.74
N ALA A 254 -12.52 13.83 12.84
CA ALA A 254 -13.77 14.61 12.91
C ALA A 254 -14.85 14.19 11.90
N SER A 255 -14.84 12.94 11.41
CA SER A 255 -15.90 12.38 10.55
C SER A 255 -16.29 13.26 9.37
N LYS A 256 -15.30 13.83 8.68
CA LYS A 256 -15.52 14.53 7.41
C LYS A 256 -15.37 13.55 6.25
N HIS A 257 -16.18 13.73 5.20
CA HIS A 257 -15.90 13.06 3.92
C HIS A 257 -14.60 13.61 3.37
N ILE A 258 -13.61 12.73 3.22
CA ILE A 258 -12.28 13.04 2.70
C ILE A 258 -12.06 12.11 1.49
N GLY A 259 -11.73 12.68 0.33
CA GLY A 259 -11.31 11.92 -0.85
C GLY A 259 -9.87 11.40 -0.70
N ILE A 260 -9.49 10.40 -1.48
CA ILE A 260 -8.10 9.89 -1.50
C ILE A 260 -7.56 9.95 -2.92
N GLU A 261 -6.36 10.52 -3.08
CA GLU A 261 -5.63 10.57 -4.33
C GLU A 261 -4.22 9.98 -4.16
N VAL A 262 -3.82 9.11 -5.07
CA VAL A 262 -2.48 8.49 -5.06
C VAL A 262 -1.60 9.16 -6.10
N ASN A 263 -0.41 9.58 -5.67
CA ASN A 263 0.58 10.25 -6.49
C ASN A 263 1.89 9.47 -6.48
N ILE A 264 2.26 8.88 -7.63
CA ILE A 264 3.58 8.24 -7.79
C ILE A 264 4.50 9.21 -8.49
N LYS A 265 5.58 9.62 -7.82
CA LYS A 265 6.61 10.48 -8.44
C LYS A 265 7.91 9.71 -8.61
N PHE A 266 8.24 9.40 -9.87
CA PHE A 266 9.54 8.85 -10.22
C PHE A 266 10.59 9.97 -10.31
N TRP A 267 11.70 9.82 -9.60
CA TRP A 267 12.77 10.80 -9.63
C TRP A 267 13.76 10.49 -10.75
N ILE A 268 13.55 11.13 -11.91
CA ILE A 268 14.47 12.07 -12.59
C ILE A 268 13.65 13.00 -13.46
N THR A 269 13.51 14.26 -13.05
CA THR A 269 13.51 15.40 -13.97
C THR A 269 14.03 16.62 -13.19
N LEU A 270 15.35 16.72 -13.06
CA LEU A 270 15.93 18.07 -13.03
C LEU A 270 15.68 18.60 -14.45
N LEU A 271 14.80 19.60 -14.58
CA LEU A 271 14.66 20.50 -15.72
C LEU A 271 15.17 19.97 -17.07
N HIS A 272 14.24 19.66 -17.99
CA HIS A 272 14.42 19.18 -19.38
C HIS A 272 14.51 17.66 -19.55
N SER A 273 13.37 17.02 -19.84
CA SER A 273 13.20 16.07 -20.98
C SER A 273 12.00 15.12 -20.78
N PHE A 274 10.77 15.63 -20.95
CA PHE A 274 9.68 14.83 -21.51
C PHE A 274 9.37 15.34 -22.92
N LYS A 275 10.39 15.24 -23.77
CA LYS A 275 10.26 15.04 -25.21
C LYS A 275 11.24 13.93 -25.54
N ASN A 276 10.70 12.78 -25.94
CA ASN A 276 11.40 11.63 -26.54
C ASN A 276 12.03 10.62 -25.56
N ALA A 277 11.28 9.55 -25.28
CA ALA A 277 11.77 8.17 -25.19
C ALA A 277 10.60 7.22 -25.46
#